data_AF-A0A1B6JSK1-F1
#
_entry.id   AF-A0A1B6JSK1-F1
#
_cell.length_a   1.000
_cell.length_b   1.000
_cell.length_c   1.000
_cell.angle_alpha   90.00
_cell.angle_beta   90.00
_cell.angle_gamma   90.00
#
_symmetry.space_group_name_H-M   'P 1'
#
loop_
_entity.id
_entity.type
_entity.pdbx_description
1 polymer ?
#
loop_
_entity_poly.entity_id
_entity_poly.type
_entity_poly.pdbx_seq_one_letter_code
_entity_poly.pdbx_strand_id
1 'polypeptide(L)'
;DELLEMHAVMSAAKAVCSWTAAQAIQECREACGGHGYLKCAGLGELRNNNDSNCTYEGENNVLQQQTSNWLLQLWRRRDNSRFPSPLGSVSFLYQTQSDKMAARTEAELCHPQVILQA
;
A
#
# COMPACT_ATOMS: atom_id res chain seq x y z
N ASP A 1 -16.73 -12.93 -5.58
CA ASP A 1 -15.26 -12.99 -5.45
C ASP A 1 -14.56 -11.79 -6.06
N GLU A 2 -14.79 -11.45 -7.33
CA GLU A 2 -14.21 -10.25 -7.96
C GLU A 2 -14.50 -8.95 -7.20
N LEU A 3 -15.76 -8.71 -6.82
CA LEU A 3 -16.14 -7.51 -6.04
C LEU A 3 -15.45 -7.46 -4.65
N LEU A 4 -15.26 -8.61 -4.00
CA LEU A 4 -14.59 -8.69 -2.69
C LEU A 4 -13.08 -8.42 -2.83
N GLU A 5 -12.47 -8.97 -3.89
CA GLU A 5 -11.06 -8.73 -4.22
C GLU A 5 -10.83 -7.26 -4.57
N MET A 6 -11.68 -6.66 -5.42
CA MET A 6 -11.63 -5.22 -5.71
C MET A 6 -11.78 -4.39 -4.44
N HIS A 7 -12.77 -4.70 -3.60
CA HIS A 7 -13.00 -3.97 -2.35
C HIS A 7 -11.78 -4.01 -1.44
N ALA A 8 -11.17 -5.18 -1.27
CA ALA A 8 -9.97 -5.34 -0.45
C ALA A 8 -8.77 -4.56 -1.02
N VAL A 9 -8.51 -4.69 -2.33
CA VAL A 9 -7.40 -3.96 -2.99
C VAL A 9 -7.61 -2.45 -2.90
N MET A 10 -8.82 -1.95 -3.18
CA MET A 10 -9.11 -0.51 -3.14
C MET A 10 -9.09 0.04 -1.71
N SER A 11 -9.56 -0.72 -0.72
CA SER A 11 -9.49 -0.35 0.70
C SER A 11 -8.05 -0.17 1.16
N ALA A 12 -7.17 -1.13 0.85
CA ALA A 12 -5.74 -1.00 1.14
C ALA A 12 -5.07 0.13 0.35
N ALA A 13 -5.34 0.23 -0.95
CA ALA A 13 -4.75 1.26 -1.81
C ALA A 13 -5.11 2.67 -1.32
N LYS A 14 -6.38 2.93 -0.97
CA LYS A 14 -6.81 4.22 -0.45
C LYS A 14 -6.06 4.56 0.85
N ALA A 15 -5.98 3.62 1.79
CA ALA A 15 -5.31 3.84 3.07
C ALA A 15 -3.81 4.12 2.89
N VAL A 16 -3.11 3.28 2.11
CA VAL A 16 -1.67 3.44 1.84
C VAL A 16 -1.41 4.76 1.10
N CYS A 17 -2.10 5.03 -0.01
CA CYS A 17 -1.87 6.23 -0.81
C CYS A 17 -2.14 7.52 -0.03
N SER A 18 -3.19 7.56 0.81
CA SER A 18 -3.51 8.78 1.58
C SER A 18 -2.51 9.04 2.71
N TRP A 19 -2.04 8.00 3.42
CA TRP A 19 -0.95 8.17 4.39
C TRP A 19 0.36 8.56 3.72
N THR A 20 0.72 7.92 2.61
CA THR A 20 1.93 8.26 1.84
C THR A 20 1.86 9.69 1.34
N ALA A 21 0.73 10.16 0.81
CA ALA A 21 0.58 11.55 0.39
C ALA A 21 0.72 12.52 1.56
N ALA A 22 0.12 12.23 2.71
CA ALA A 22 0.24 13.07 3.91
C ALA A 22 1.69 13.18 4.40
N GLN A 23 2.43 12.06 4.39
CA GLN A 23 3.85 12.03 4.74
C GLN A 23 4.70 12.77 3.71
N ALA A 24 4.51 12.50 2.42
CA ALA A 24 5.26 13.15 1.34
C ALA A 24 5.10 14.67 1.35
N ILE A 25 3.88 15.20 1.57
CA ILE A 25 3.67 16.65 1.68
C ILE A 25 4.48 17.22 2.86
N GLN A 26 4.52 16.51 3.99
CA GLN A 26 5.28 16.94 5.15
C GLN A 26 6.79 16.91 4.92
N GLU A 27 7.29 15.86 4.28
CA GLU A 27 8.70 15.73 3.88
C GLU A 27 9.10 16.83 2.89
N CYS A 28 8.28 17.11 1.88
CA CYS A 28 8.50 18.23 0.96
C CYS A 28 8.58 19.56 1.70
N ARG A 29 7.72 19.78 2.71
CA ARG A 29 7.73 21.00 3.52
C ARG A 29 9.03 21.15 4.31
N GLU A 30 9.51 20.06 4.91
CA GLU A 30 10.75 20.05 5.68
C GLU A 30 12.00 20.19 4.80
N ALA A 31 11.97 19.58 3.60
CA ALA A 31 13.03 19.72 2.61
C ALA A 31 13.25 21.17 2.14
N CYS A 32 12.20 22.00 2.18
CA CYS A 32 12.28 23.43 1.90
C CYS A 32 12.76 24.29 3.10
N GLY A 33 13.06 23.66 4.25
CA GLY A 33 13.47 24.36 5.47
C GLY A 33 12.48 25.44 5.91
N GLY A 34 12.99 26.58 6.38
CA GLY A 34 12.15 27.70 6.83
C GLY A 34 11.25 28.28 5.72
N HIS A 35 11.67 28.21 4.46
CA HIS A 35 10.85 28.68 3.34
C HIS A 35 9.61 27.82 3.13
N GLY A 36 9.66 26.52 3.45
CA GLY A 36 8.49 25.63 3.42
C GLY A 36 7.39 26.02 4.41
N TYR A 37 7.70 26.83 5.43
CA TYR A 37 6.73 27.34 6.39
C TYR A 37 5.98 28.59 5.90
N LEU A 38 6.50 29.29 4.89
CA LEU A 38 5.87 30.49 4.37
C LEU A 38 4.55 30.13 3.69
N LYS A 39 3.52 30.96 3.90
CA LYS A 39 2.22 30.78 3.23
C LYS A 39 2.36 30.71 1.70
N CYS A 40 3.27 31.49 1.12
CA CYS A 40 3.54 31.48 -0.32
C CYS A 40 4.14 30.17 -0.85
N ALA A 41 4.72 29.32 0.01
CA ALA A 41 5.17 27.99 -0.40
C ALA A 41 4.00 27.02 -0.63
N GLY A 42 2.80 27.31 -0.09
CA GLY A 42 1.57 26.53 -0.32
C GLY A 42 1.52 25.15 0.35
N LEU A 43 2.64 24.61 0.84
CA LEU A 43 2.73 23.26 1.40
C LEU A 43 1.92 23.06 2.68
N GLY A 44 1.78 24.09 3.51
CA GLY A 44 0.91 24.04 4.70
C GLY A 44 -0.58 23.93 4.34
N GLU A 45 -1.03 24.69 3.34
CA GLU A 45 -2.41 24.62 2.85
C GLU A 45 -2.69 23.29 2.14
N LEU A 46 -1.75 22.84 1.31
CA LEU A 46 -1.81 21.53 0.66
C LEU A 46 -1.94 20.40 1.70
N ARG A 47 -1.15 20.44 2.78
CA ARG A 47 -1.24 19.47 3.88
C ARG A 47 -2.62 19.48 4.52
N ASN A 48 -3.14 20.66 4.87
CA ASN A 48 -4.45 20.80 5.50
C ASN A 48 -5.58 20.27 4.62
N ASN A 49 -5.52 20.54 3.31
CA ASN A 49 -6.53 20.05 2.37
C ASN A 49 -6.45 18.52 2.20
N ASN A 50 -5.24 17.96 2.19
CA ASN A 50 -5.03 16.51 2.06
C ASN A 50 -5.39 15.71 3.32
N ASP A 51 -5.35 16.30 4.52
CA ASP A 51 -5.56 15.61 5.80
C ASP A 51 -6.88 14.81 5.83
N SER A 52 -7.93 15.38 5.25
CA SER A 52 -9.25 14.75 5.15
C SER A 52 -9.24 13.40 4.41
N ASN A 53 -8.32 13.19 3.47
CA ASN A 53 -8.19 11.94 2.71
C ASN A 53 -7.86 10.74 3.60
N CYS A 54 -7.32 10.95 4.80
CA CYS A 54 -7.05 9.86 5.75
C CYS A 54 -8.32 9.37 6.47
N THR A 55 -9.43 10.12 6.35
CA THR A 55 -10.66 9.87 7.13
C THR A 55 -11.89 9.64 6.24
N TYR A 56 -12.09 10.48 5.22
CA TYR A 56 -13.26 10.38 4.35
C TYR A 56 -13.20 9.13 3.47
N GLU A 57 -14.35 8.66 2.99
CA GLU A 57 -14.52 7.41 2.22
C GLU A 57 -14.04 6.14 2.95
N GLY A 58 -13.99 6.21 4.29
CA GLY A 58 -13.53 5.15 5.18
C GLY A 58 -12.23 5.54 5.89
N GLU A 59 -12.24 5.45 7.21
CA GLU A 59 -11.05 5.71 8.02
C GLU A 59 -9.95 4.69 7.68
N ASN A 60 -8.71 5.16 7.52
CA ASN A 60 -7.63 4.34 6.96
C ASN A 60 -7.33 3.07 7.77
N ASN A 61 -7.34 3.11 9.10
CA ASN A 61 -7.12 1.93 9.92
C ASN A 61 -8.26 0.91 9.76
N VAL A 62 -9.51 1.37 9.71
CA VAL A 62 -10.68 0.51 9.45
C VAL A 62 -10.60 -0.13 8.07
N LEU A 63 -10.20 0.61 7.02
CA LEU A 63 -10.01 0.04 5.68
C LEU A 63 -8.85 -0.97 5.63
N GLN A 64 -7.76 -0.71 6.35
CA GLN A 64 -6.68 -1.68 6.52
C GLN A 64 -7.17 -2.94 7.23
N GLN A 65 -8.00 -2.81 8.27
CA GLN A 65 -8.59 -3.94 8.99
C GLN A 65 -9.51 -4.77 8.09
N GLN A 66 -10.31 -4.13 7.23
CA GLN A 66 -11.17 -4.85 6.26
C GLN A 66 -10.32 -5.71 5.32
N THR A 67 -9.25 -5.13 4.76
CA THR A 67 -8.33 -5.87 3.88
C THR A 67 -7.60 -6.99 4.63
N SER A 68 -7.13 -6.70 5.85
CA SER A 68 -6.43 -7.68 6.69
C SER A 68 -7.32 -8.86 7.05
N ASN A 69 -8.57 -8.60 7.42
CA ASN A 69 -9.56 -9.64 7.73
C ASN A 69 -9.84 -10.52 6.50
N TRP A 70 -9.95 -9.92 5.32
CA TRP A 70 -10.10 -10.67 4.08
C TRP A 70 -8.88 -11.57 3.82
N LEU A 71 -7.66 -11.02 3.87
CA LEU A 71 -6.42 -11.78 3.69
C LEU A 71 -6.27 -12.94 4.70
N LEU A 72 -6.58 -12.71 5.98
CA LEU A 72 -6.52 -13.74 7.02
C LEU A 72 -7.53 -14.87 6.78
N GLN A 73 -8.72 -14.56 6.26
CA GLN A 73 -9.70 -15.57 5.86
C GLN A 73 -9.20 -16.42 4.70
N LEU A 74 -8.56 -15.79 3.71
CA LEU A 74 -7.93 -16.49 2.58
C LEU A 74 -6.79 -17.41 3.06
N TRP A 75 -5.92 -16.88 3.94
CA TRP A 75 -4.80 -17.64 4.49
C TRP A 75 -5.24 -18.89 5.25
N ARG A 76 -6.28 -18.78 6.10
CA ARG A 76 -6.84 -19.92 6.84
C ARG A 76 -7.41 -21.02 5.93
N ARG A 77 -7.76 -20.70 4.69
CA ARG A 77 -8.37 -21.64 3.72
C ARG A 77 -7.38 -22.17 2.68
N ARG A 78 -6.16 -21.62 2.65
CA ARG A 78 -5.13 -21.90 1.64
C ARG A 78 -4.93 -23.40 1.38
N ASP A 79 -4.82 -24.20 2.44
CA ASP A 79 -4.50 -25.63 2.33
C ASP A 79 -5.70 -26.50 1.92
N ASN A 80 -6.93 -25.99 2.09
CA ASN A 80 -8.16 -26.74 1.84
C ASN A 80 -8.67 -26.57 0.40
N SER A 81 -8.43 -25.41 -0.21
CA SER A 81 -8.82 -25.14 -1.60
C SER A 81 -8.20 -23.85 -2.11
N ARG A 82 -7.94 -23.78 -3.42
CA ARG A 82 -7.60 -22.53 -4.08
C ARG A 82 -8.85 -21.64 -4.11
N PHE A 83 -8.85 -20.56 -3.36
CA PHE A 83 -9.85 -19.50 -3.48
C PHE A 83 -9.70 -18.76 -4.84
N PRO A 84 -10.81 -18.31 -5.44
CA PRO A 84 -10.79 -17.56 -6.69
C PRO A 84 -10.23 -16.15 -6.49
N SER A 85 -9.29 -15.76 -7.33
CA SER A 85 -8.73 -14.41 -7.44
C SER A 85 -8.82 -13.97 -8.91
N PRO A 86 -10.00 -13.51 -9.36
CA PRO A 86 -10.20 -13.08 -10.75
C PRO A 86 -9.20 -12.01 -11.22
N LEU A 87 -8.76 -11.11 -10.33
CA LEU A 87 -7.76 -10.08 -10.65
C LEU A 87 -6.32 -10.56 -10.46
N GLY A 88 -6.13 -11.76 -9.92
CA GLY A 88 -4.82 -12.32 -9.61
C GLY A 88 -4.06 -11.63 -8.48
N SER A 89 -4.65 -10.65 -7.79
CA SER A 89 -3.97 -9.77 -6.82
C SER A 89 -3.35 -10.49 -5.63
N VAL A 90 -3.86 -11.69 -5.32
CA VAL A 90 -3.42 -12.54 -4.21
C VAL A 90 -2.94 -13.91 -4.68
N SER A 91 -2.63 -14.06 -5.97
CA SER A 91 -2.05 -15.30 -6.53
C SER A 91 -0.71 -15.65 -5.89
N PHE A 92 0.02 -14.66 -5.41
CA PHE A 92 1.30 -14.84 -4.71
C PHE A 92 1.14 -15.63 -3.40
N LEU A 93 -0.04 -15.65 -2.76
CA LEU A 93 -0.28 -16.41 -1.52
C LEU A 93 -0.13 -17.94 -1.70
N TYR A 94 -0.20 -18.43 -2.94
CA TYR A 94 0.03 -19.84 -3.28
C TYR A 94 1.46 -20.14 -3.71
N GLN A 95 2.25 -19.12 -4.00
CA GLN A 95 3.63 -19.30 -4.40
C GLN A 95 4.45 -19.67 -3.17
N THR A 96 5.28 -20.70 -3.29
CA THR A 96 6.26 -21.04 -2.27
C THR A 96 7.40 -20.03 -2.40
N GLN A 97 7.47 -19.06 -1.51
CA GLN A 97 8.61 -18.14 -1.46
C GLN A 97 9.87 -18.91 -1.07
N SER A 98 10.98 -18.62 -1.74
CA SER A 98 12.29 -19.07 -1.30
C SER A 98 12.76 -18.12 -0.20
N ASP A 99 13.25 -18.64 0.94
CA ASP A 99 13.76 -17.81 2.06
C ASP A 99 15.03 -17.01 1.72
N LYS A 100 15.49 -17.04 0.46
CA LYS A 100 16.74 -16.43 0.02
C LYS A 100 16.52 -15.50 -1.15
N MET A 101 16.92 -14.25 -0.98
CA MET A 101 17.03 -13.30 -2.08
C MET A 101 18.02 -13.82 -3.13
N ALA A 102 17.58 -13.90 -4.38
CA ALA A 102 18.38 -14.45 -5.47
C ALA A 102 19.52 -13.51 -5.91
N ALA A 103 19.33 -12.20 -5.76
CA ALA A 103 20.29 -11.20 -6.18
C ALA A 103 21.56 -11.18 -5.33
N ARG A 104 22.70 -11.15 -6.01
CA ARG A 104 24.06 -11.07 -5.42
C ARG A 104 24.80 -9.81 -5.84
N THR A 105 24.25 -9.04 -6.77
CA THR A 105 24.85 -7.81 -7.29
C THR A 105 23.82 -6.66 -7.28
N GLU A 106 24.30 -5.41 -7.28
CA GLU A 106 23.44 -4.23 -7.34
C GLU A 106 22.61 -4.19 -8.62
N ALA A 107 23.20 -4.60 -9.75
CA ALA A 107 22.50 -4.66 -11.03
C ALA A 107 21.33 -5.66 -10.98
N GLU A 108 21.49 -6.79 -10.28
CA GLU A 108 20.44 -7.78 -10.12
C GLU A 108 19.27 -7.28 -9.26
N LEU A 109 19.54 -6.42 -8.27
CA LEU A 109 18.49 -5.79 -7.45
C LEU A 109 17.58 -4.87 -8.25
N CYS A 110 18.05 -4.36 -9.40
CA CYS A 110 17.23 -3.54 -10.30
C CYS A 110 16.29 -4.37 -11.19
N HIS A 111 16.37 -5.71 -11.18
CA HIS A 111 15.46 -6.55 -11.97
C HIS A 111 14.08 -6.65 -11.31
N PRO A 112 12.98 -6.33 -12.02
CA PRO A 112 11.63 -6.35 -11.43
C PRO A 112 11.23 -7.70 -10.83
N GLN A 113 11.65 -8.82 -11.43
CA GLN A 113 11.34 -10.15 -10.91
C GLN A 113 12.01 -10.42 -9.56
N VAL A 114 13.21 -9.88 -9.33
CA VAL A 114 13.91 -10.00 -8.05
C VAL A 114 13.17 -9.19 -6.98
N ILE A 115 12.76 -7.95 -7.30
CA ILE A 115 12.01 -7.10 -6.38
C ILE A 115 10.66 -7.73 -6.00
N LEU A 116 9.96 -8.35 -6.96
CA LEU A 116 8.69 -9.02 -6.72
C LEU A 116 8.81 -10.32 -5.91
N GLN A 117 9.99 -10.93 -5.87
CA GLN A 117 10.24 -12.16 -5.12
C GLN A 117 10.77 -11.93 -3.70
N ALA A 118 11.38 -10.76 -3.45
CA ALA A 118 11.87 -10.32 -2.14
C ALA A 118 10.73 -10.17 -1.13
#